data_AF-A0A7X3J090-F1
#
_entry.id   AF-A0A7X3J090-F1
#
_cell.length_a   1.000
_cell.length_b   1.000
_cell.length_c   1.000
_cell.angle_alpha   90.00
_cell.angle_beta   90.00
_cell.angle_gamma   90.00
#
_symmetry.space_group_name_H-M   'P 1'
#
loop_
_entity.id
_entity.type
_entity.pdbx_description
1 polymer ?
#
loop_
_entity_poly.entity_id
_entity_poly.type
_entity_poly.pdbx_seq_one_letter_code
_entity_poly.pdbx_strand_id
1 'polypeptide(L)'
;MDAGGDFEQARVNAAALVRLLMERHDIPLDRVVQHNRWNGKDCPKTIRTTAGAWEAFLALCGGQGSQDMDPELEAAVDTLAAAGIIDSPERWKALDFTANSVRLLLIKMGRYVTN
;
A
#
# COMPACT_ATOMS: atom_id res chain seq x y z
N MET A 1 -18.20 -19.77 12.32
CA MET A 1 -17.27 -18.83 12.96
C MET A 1 -16.25 -18.49 11.91
N ASP A 2 -16.31 -17.28 11.37
CA ASP A 2 -15.43 -16.89 10.28
C ASP A 2 -14.00 -16.88 10.83
N ALA A 3 -13.07 -17.53 10.12
CA ALA A 3 -11.67 -17.59 10.50
C ALA A 3 -11.18 -16.17 10.80
N GLY A 4 -10.84 -15.93 12.07
CA GLY A 4 -10.64 -14.58 12.62
C GLY A 4 -9.80 -13.73 11.68
N GLY A 5 -10.41 -12.67 11.13
CA GLY A 5 -9.76 -11.79 10.18
C GLY A 5 -8.44 -11.27 10.77
N ASP A 6 -7.40 -11.28 9.94
CA ASP A 6 -6.09 -10.77 10.32
C ASP A 6 -6.20 -9.29 10.68
N PHE A 7 -6.14 -9.01 11.98
CA PHE A 7 -6.26 -7.66 12.52
C PHE A 7 -5.13 -6.75 12.01
N GLU A 8 -3.92 -7.28 11.85
CA GLU A 8 -2.79 -6.51 11.37
C GLU A 8 -2.97 -6.16 9.89
N GLN A 9 -3.40 -7.12 9.07
CA GLN A 9 -3.73 -6.84 7.68
C GLN A 9 -4.89 -5.85 7.56
N ALA A 10 -5.93 -5.98 8.39
CA ALA A 10 -7.05 -5.04 8.42
C ALA A 10 -6.59 -3.62 8.83
N ARG A 11 -5.65 -3.51 9.77
CA ARG A 11 -5.05 -2.25 10.20
C ARG A 11 -4.24 -1.59 9.09
N VAL A 12 -3.46 -2.37 8.33
CA VAL A 12 -2.71 -1.90 7.15
C VAL A 12 -3.68 -1.42 6.06
N ASN A 13 -4.69 -2.21 5.73
CA ASN A 13 -5.68 -1.87 4.71
C ASN A 13 -6.48 -0.61 5.11
N ALA A 14 -6.84 -0.48 6.38
CA ALA A 14 -7.51 0.71 6.90
C ALA A 14 -6.63 1.96 6.78
N ALA A 15 -5.34 1.87 7.08
CA ALA A 15 -4.41 2.98 6.91
C ALA A 15 -4.26 3.39 5.43
N ALA A 16 -4.22 2.43 4.52
CA ALA A 16 -4.20 2.69 3.07
C ALA A 16 -5.46 3.45 2.61
N LEU A 17 -6.64 3.05 3.09
CA LEU A 17 -7.88 3.75 2.83
C LEU A 17 -7.86 5.17 3.40
N VAL A 18 -7.35 5.35 4.63
CA VAL A 18 -7.22 6.68 5.25
C VAL A 18 -6.31 7.59 4.41
N ARG A 19 -5.16 7.10 3.92
CA ARG A 19 -4.29 7.87 3.00
C ARG A 19 -5.00 8.32 1.74
N LEU A 20 -5.73 7.41 1.09
CA LEU A 20 -6.50 7.73 -0.12
C LEU A 20 -7.55 8.82 0.15
N LEU A 21 -8.24 8.75 1.29
CA LEU A 21 -9.22 9.76 1.68
C LEU A 21 -8.56 11.10 2.04
N MET A 22 -7.41 11.07 2.72
CA MET A 22 -6.64 12.26 3.05
C MET A 22 -6.21 13.02 1.79
N GLU A 23 -5.60 12.32 0.83
CA GLU A 23 -5.17 12.89 -0.44
C GLU A 23 -6.36 13.44 -1.24
N ARG A 24 -7.44 12.64 -1.38
CA ARG A 24 -8.62 13.04 -2.15
C ARG A 24 -9.33 14.29 -1.60
N HIS A 25 -9.29 14.49 -0.29
CA HIS A 25 -10.09 15.52 0.38
C HIS A 25 -9.23 16.62 1.02
N ASP A 26 -7.93 16.65 0.77
CA ASP A 26 -6.99 17.61 1.36
C ASP A 26 -7.08 17.65 2.91
N ILE A 27 -7.16 16.46 3.51
CA ILE A 27 -7.26 16.30 4.96
C ILE A 27 -5.85 16.00 5.51
N PRO A 28 -5.27 16.89 6.34
CA PRO A 28 -3.97 16.64 6.95
C PRO A 28 -4.04 15.55 8.03
N LEU A 29 -2.91 14.87 8.28
CA LEU A 29 -2.82 13.72 9.20
C LEU A 29 -3.29 14.04 10.62
N ASP A 30 -3.10 15.27 11.10
CA ASP A 30 -3.54 15.72 12.43
C ASP A 30 -5.07 15.75 12.61
N ARG A 31 -5.84 15.64 11.50
CA ARG A 31 -7.29 15.49 11.49
C ARG A 31 -7.75 14.03 11.50
N VAL A 32 -6.83 13.06 11.42
CA VAL A 32 -7.14 11.64 11.64
C VAL A 32 -7.25 11.39 13.14
N VAL A 33 -8.46 11.05 13.59
CA VAL A 33 -8.79 10.95 15.02
C VAL A 33 -9.53 9.67 15.35
N GLN A 34 -9.37 9.21 16.59
CA GLN A 34 -10.15 8.09 17.12
C GLN A 34 -11.60 8.50 17.37
N HIS A 35 -12.54 7.56 17.24
CA HIS A 35 -13.95 7.78 17.56
C HIS A 35 -14.15 8.31 19.00
N ASN A 36 -13.31 7.86 19.94
CA ASN A 36 -13.25 8.37 21.31
C ASN A 36 -13.25 9.90 21.42
N ARG A 37 -12.61 10.62 20.49
CA ARG A 37 -12.57 12.09 20.48
C ARG A 37 -13.96 12.72 20.43
N TRP A 38 -14.93 12.07 19.78
CA TRP A 38 -16.25 12.64 19.50
C TRP A 38 -17.28 12.39 20.59
N ASN A 39 -17.23 11.24 21.27
CA ASN A 39 -18.26 10.86 22.25
C ASN A 39 -17.72 10.16 23.50
N GLY A 40 -16.40 10.08 23.67
CA GLY A 40 -15.76 9.43 24.81
C GLY A 40 -15.85 7.90 24.82
N LYS A 41 -16.48 7.27 23.81
CA LYS A 41 -16.53 5.80 23.72
C LYS A 41 -15.12 5.24 23.61
N ASP A 42 -14.86 4.11 24.26
CA ASP A 42 -13.59 3.39 24.13
C ASP A 42 -13.50 2.66 22.78
N CYS A 43 -13.29 3.44 21.72
CA CYS A 43 -13.27 2.99 20.34
C CYS A 43 -12.28 3.85 19.52
N PRO A 44 -11.38 3.24 18.73
CA PRO A 44 -11.23 1.80 18.46
C PRO A 44 -10.61 1.02 19.63
N LYS A 45 -11.34 0.04 20.18
CA LYS A 45 -11.01 -0.60 21.45
C LYS A 45 -9.63 -1.24 21.45
N THR A 46 -9.34 -2.12 20.48
CA THR A 46 -8.07 -2.83 20.38
C THR A 46 -6.88 -1.87 20.33
N ILE A 47 -6.96 -0.85 19.49
CA ILE A 47 -5.90 0.16 19.34
C ILE A 47 -5.72 0.97 20.63
N ARG A 48 -6.81 1.29 21.36
CA ARG A 48 -6.73 2.04 22.62
C ARG A 48 -6.17 1.21 23.78
N THR A 49 -6.43 -0.09 23.78
CA THR A 49 -5.92 -1.01 24.81
C THR A 49 -4.49 -1.49 24.55
N THR A 50 -3.95 -1.24 23.36
CA THR A 50 -2.59 -1.64 22.97
C THR A 50 -1.67 -0.41 22.94
N ALA A 51 -0.68 -0.38 23.84
CA ALA A 51 0.28 0.71 23.93
C ALA A 51 1.01 0.92 22.58
N GLY A 52 1.08 2.17 22.11
CA GLY A 52 1.76 2.54 20.87
C GLY A 52 1.00 2.19 19.58
N ALA A 53 -0.14 1.48 19.66
CA ALA A 53 -0.85 1.04 18.46
C ALA A 53 -1.50 2.21 17.69
N TRP A 54 -1.89 3.28 18.37
CA TRP A 54 -2.44 4.46 17.72
C TRP A 54 -1.36 5.24 16.96
N GLU A 55 -0.21 5.44 17.58
CA GLU A 55 0.96 6.08 16.97
C GLU A 55 1.46 5.25 15.78
N ALA A 56 1.50 3.93 15.92
CA ALA A 56 1.83 3.02 14.81
C ALA A 56 0.80 3.11 13.67
N PHE A 57 -0.50 3.23 13.99
CA PHE A 57 -1.53 3.42 12.97
C PHE A 57 -1.39 4.77 12.25
N LEU A 58 -1.13 5.86 12.98
CA LEU A 58 -0.86 7.17 12.38
C LEU A 58 0.40 7.16 11.50
N ALA A 59 1.44 6.43 11.89
CA ALA A 59 2.64 6.25 11.06
C ALA A 59 2.31 5.52 9.74
N LEU A 60 1.49 4.47 9.77
CA LEU A 60 0.99 3.83 8.54
C LEU A 60 0.20 4.83 7.68
N CYS A 61 -0.66 5.65 8.29
CA CYS A 61 -1.44 6.69 7.60
C CYS A 61 -0.55 7.82 7.05
N GLY A 62 0.61 8.09 7.64
CA GLY A 62 1.58 9.08 7.16
C GLY A 62 2.45 8.58 6.00
N GLY A 63 2.29 7.32 5.58
CA GLY A 63 3.14 6.70 4.56
C GLY A 63 4.43 6.09 5.12
N GLN A 64 4.70 6.19 6.43
CA GLN A 64 5.88 5.56 7.07
C GLN A 64 5.79 4.02 7.16
N GLY A 65 4.73 3.41 6.66
CA GLY A 65 4.54 1.96 6.67
C GLY A 65 4.58 1.37 5.26
N SER A 66 5.74 0.84 4.87
CA SER A 66 6.00 -0.29 3.94
C SER A 66 4.98 -0.56 2.82
N GLN A 67 4.35 0.47 2.27
CA GLN A 67 3.38 0.38 1.18
C GLN A 67 3.88 1.09 -0.08
N ASP A 68 5.01 1.79 0.03
CA ASP A 68 5.77 2.30 -1.11
C ASP A 68 6.78 1.26 -1.61
N MET A 69 7.04 0.21 -0.84
CA MET A 69 7.89 -0.91 -1.24
C MET A 69 7.02 -2.16 -1.37
N ASP A 70 6.76 -2.54 -2.62
CA ASP A 70 6.27 -3.86 -2.97
C ASP A 70 7.49 -4.71 -3.36
N PRO A 71 8.12 -5.42 -2.40
CA PRO A 71 9.38 -6.13 -2.66
C PRO A 71 9.20 -7.25 -3.69
N GLU A 72 7.99 -7.79 -3.84
CA GLU A 72 7.68 -8.78 -4.87
C GLU A 72 7.67 -8.11 -6.26
N LEU A 73 7.01 -6.96 -6.38
CA LEU A 73 7.06 -6.15 -7.60
C LEU A 73 8.49 -5.68 -7.91
N GLU A 74 9.23 -5.19 -6.93
CA GLU A 74 10.61 -4.73 -7.12
C GLU A 74 11.50 -5.87 -7.63
N ALA A 75 11.42 -7.05 -7.01
CA ALA A 75 12.17 -8.23 -7.47
C ALA A 75 11.75 -8.68 -8.87
N ALA A 76 10.45 -8.62 -9.20
CA ALA A 76 9.95 -8.92 -10.54
C ALA A 76 10.46 -7.90 -11.58
N VAL A 77 10.42 -6.61 -11.26
CA VAL A 77 10.95 -5.54 -12.12
C VAL A 77 12.45 -5.71 -12.35
N ASP A 78 13.22 -5.99 -11.30
CA ASP A 78 14.67 -6.22 -11.40
C ASP A 78 14.98 -7.43 -12.28
N THR A 79 14.21 -8.52 -12.15
CA THR A 79 14.35 -9.72 -12.98
C THR A 79 14.06 -9.42 -14.46
N LEU A 80 12.97 -8.69 -14.74
CA LEU A 80 12.59 -8.32 -16.10
C LEU A 80 13.58 -7.35 -16.75
N ALA A 81 14.14 -6.42 -15.97
CA ALA A 81 15.17 -5.49 -16.43
C ALA A 81 16.48 -6.23 -16.73
N ALA A 82 16.91 -7.16 -15.86
CA ALA A 82 18.09 -7.99 -16.09
C ALA A 82 17.96 -8.88 -17.34
N ALA A 83 16.74 -9.35 -17.65
CA ALA A 83 16.44 -10.08 -18.88
C ALA A 83 16.34 -9.16 -20.12
N GLY A 84 16.47 -7.84 -19.98
CA GLY A 84 16.34 -6.87 -21.07
C GLY A 84 14.91 -6.73 -21.63
N ILE A 85 13.90 -7.20 -20.88
CA ILE A 85 12.50 -7.20 -21.31
C ILE A 85 11.89 -5.81 -21.11
N ILE A 86 12.16 -5.18 -19.96
CA ILE A 86 11.71 -3.83 -19.67
C ILE A 86 12.87 -2.86 -19.56
N ASP A 87 12.53 -1.61 -19.84
CA ASP A 87 13.35 -0.43 -19.76
C ASP A 87 12.82 0.50 -18.67
N SER A 88 13.72 1.31 -18.09
CA SER A 88 13.39 2.26 -17.01
C SER A 88 12.72 1.61 -15.78
N PRO A 89 13.40 0.68 -15.07
CA PRO A 89 12.82 -0.09 -13.95
C PRO A 89 12.20 0.78 -12.86
N GLU A 90 12.81 1.93 -12.55
CA GLU A 90 12.31 2.89 -11.55
C GLU A 90 10.88 3.37 -11.86
N ARG A 91 10.53 3.52 -13.14
CA ARG A 91 9.17 3.91 -13.56
C ARG A 91 8.15 2.82 -13.21
N TRP A 92 8.53 1.56 -13.37
CA TRP A 92 7.67 0.42 -13.05
C TRP A 92 7.50 0.23 -11.54
N LYS A 93 8.58 0.41 -10.76
CA LYS A 93 8.54 0.40 -9.28
C LYS A 93 7.65 1.51 -8.72
N ALA A 94 7.65 2.68 -9.37
CA ALA A 94 6.78 3.80 -9.02
C ALA A 94 5.31 3.64 -9.49
N LEU A 95 4.93 2.49 -10.05
CA LEU A 95 3.59 2.23 -10.60
C LEU A 95 3.16 3.22 -11.71
N ASP A 96 4.11 3.89 -12.36
CA ASP A 96 3.85 4.82 -13.47
C ASP A 96 3.83 4.06 -14.81
N PHE A 97 2.77 3.28 -15.04
CA PHE A 97 2.57 2.58 -16.30
C PHE A 97 1.28 3.02 -17.01
N THR A 98 1.29 2.90 -18.34
CA THR A 98 0.14 3.18 -19.21
C THR A 98 -0.39 1.88 -19.81
N ALA A 99 -1.63 1.90 -20.33
CA ALA A 99 -2.16 0.77 -21.09
C ALA A 99 -1.22 0.33 -22.24
N ASN A 100 -0.51 1.29 -22.87
CA ASN A 100 0.44 0.99 -23.94
C ASN A 100 1.72 0.31 -23.42
N SER A 101 2.29 0.78 -22.29
CA SER A 101 3.50 0.14 -21.73
C SER A 101 3.21 -1.30 -21.28
N VAL A 102 2.05 -1.54 -20.65
CA VAL A 102 1.61 -2.89 -20.27
C VAL A 102 1.38 -3.77 -21.51
N ARG A 103 0.73 -3.24 -22.55
CA ARG A 103 0.55 -3.98 -23.82
C ARG A 103 1.89 -4.40 -24.43
N LEU A 104 2.87 -3.51 -24.47
CA LEU A 104 4.20 -3.82 -25.02
C LEU A 104 4.93 -4.87 -24.17
N LEU A 105 4.84 -4.78 -22.84
CA LEU A 105 5.38 -5.79 -21.93
C LEU A 105 4.82 -7.18 -22.24
N LEU A 106 3.49 -7.32 -22.37
CA LEU A 106 2.85 -8.60 -22.70
C LEU A 106 3.36 -9.18 -24.04
N ILE A 107 3.55 -8.35 -25.05
CA ILE A 107 4.10 -8.76 -26.35
C ILE A 107 5.55 -9.24 -26.21
N LYS A 108 6.39 -8.49 -25.46
CA LYS A 108 7.80 -8.86 -25.24
C LYS A 108 7.91 -10.17 -24.46
N MET A 109 7.11 -10.34 -23.40
CA MET A 109 7.04 -11.59 -22.63
C MET A 109 6.58 -12.76 -23.48
N GLY A 110 5.56 -12.58 -24.32
CA GLY A 110 5.09 -13.60 -25.25
C GLY A 110 6.20 -14.08 -26.20
N ARG A 111 7.07 -13.17 -26.67
CA ARG A 111 8.24 -13.53 -27.49
C ARG A 111 9.33 -14.24 -26.68
N TYR A 112 9.58 -13.77 -25.47
CA TYR A 112 10.62 -14.31 -24.59
C TYR A 112 10.38 -15.79 -24.24
N VAL A 113 9.12 -16.18 -24.01
CA VAL A 113 8.78 -17.58 -23.67
C VAL A 113 8.72 -18.52 -24.87
N THR A 114 8.67 -17.98 -26.09
CA THR A 114 8.62 -18.78 -27.34
C THR A 114 9.97 -18.94 -28.03
N ASN A 115 11.02 -18.29 -27.53
CA ASN A 115 12.41 -18.45 -27.98
C ASN A 115 13.14 -19.45 -27.10
#